data_AF-A0A1V5PE01-F1
#
_entry.id   AF-A0A1V5PE01-F1
#
_cell.length_a   1.000
_cell.length_b   1.000
_cell.length_c   1.000
_cell.angle_alpha   90.00
_cell.angle_beta   90.00
_cell.angle_gamma   90.00
#
_symmetry.space_group_name_H-M   'P 1'
#
loop_
_entity.id
_entity.type
_entity.pdbx_description
1 polymer ?
#
loop_
_entity_poly.entity_id
_entity_poly.type
_entity_poly.pdbx_seq_one_letter_code
_entity_poly.pdbx_strand_id
1 'polypeptide(L)' 'MAGNVRQWTGDFYYPYPYKGPYKKGKMVSLRGGAWSDNPNFLACYLRNRNLPHYKYNNIGFRCVMDIEDT' A
#
# COMPACT_ATOMS: atom_id res chain seq x y z
N MET A 1 3.79 9.50 5.73
CA MET A 1 2.39 9.43 6.18
C MET A 1 2.16 8.09 6.84
N ALA A 2 1.84 8.06 8.14
CA ALA A 2 1.66 6.83 8.90
C ALA A 2 0.42 6.89 9.79
N GLY A 3 -0.37 5.80 9.84
CA GLY A 3 -1.55 5.66 10.69
C GLY A 3 -2.89 5.94 9.99
N ASN A 4 -3.97 5.94 10.79
CA ASN A 4 -5.37 5.90 10.37
C ASN A 4 -5.75 4.62 9.61
N VAL A 5 -5.38 4.50 8.34
CA VAL A 5 -5.68 3.31 7.53
C VAL A 5 -4.50 2.93 6.65
N ARG A 6 -4.32 1.62 6.45
CA ARG A 6 -3.41 1.11 5.42
C ARG A 6 -3.98 1.48 4.06
N GLN A 7 -3.15 1.99 3.17
CA GLN A 7 -3.59 2.52 1.88
C GLN A 7 -3.25 1.52 0.77
N TRP A 8 -4.25 1.17 -0.04
CA TRP A 8 -4.06 0.47 -1.31
C TRP A 8 -3.14 1.27 -2.23
N THR A 9 -2.29 0.54 -2.96
CA THR A 9 -1.42 1.09 -4.00
C THR A 9 -1.73 0.44 -5.34
N GLY A 10 -1.32 1.07 -6.44
CA GLY A 10 -1.47 0.49 -7.78
C GLY A 10 -0.49 -0.65 -8.10
N ASP A 11 0.32 -1.11 -7.13
CA ASP A 11 1.40 -2.07 -7.36
C ASP A 11 1.12 -3.43 -6.70
N PHE A 12 1.27 -4.50 -7.48
CA PHE A 12 1.21 -5.86 -6.94
C PHE A 12 2.47 -6.20 -6.12
N TYR A 13 2.29 -7.01 -5.07
CA TYR A 13 3.34 -7.33 -4.12
C TYR A 13 4.32 -8.38 -4.68
N TYR A 14 5.59 -7.98 -4.81
CA TYR A 14 6.71 -8.83 -5.22
C TYR A 14 7.95 -8.56 -4.35
N PRO A 15 8.86 -9.56 -4.20
CA PRO A 15 10.10 -9.40 -3.45
C PRO A 15 11.01 -8.35 -4.08
N TYR A 16 11.84 -7.73 -3.25
CA TYR A 16 12.92 -6.87 -3.71
C TYR A 16 14.04 -7.72 -4.35
N PRO A 17 14.81 -7.16 -5.31
CA PRO A 17 14.78 -5.77 -5.80
C PRO A 17 13.52 -5.46 -6.63
N TYR A 18 12.99 -4.23 -6.45
CA TYR A 18 11.79 -3.77 -7.14
C TYR A 18 12.09 -3.49 -8.61
N LYS A 19 11.31 -4.06 -9.52
CA LYS A 19 11.53 -3.95 -10.98
C LYS A 19 10.45 -3.13 -11.71
N GLY A 20 9.65 -2.36 -10.98
CA GLY A 20 8.63 -1.47 -11.55
C GLY A 20 7.21 -1.89 -11.17
N PRO A 21 6.19 -1.07 -11.48
CA PRO A 21 4.84 -1.36 -11.03
C PRO A 21 4.40 -2.67 -11.67
N TYR A 22 4.26 -3.70 -10.84
CA TYR A 22 3.79 -4.99 -11.26
C TYR A 22 2.31 -4.84 -11.54
N LYS A 23 1.90 -5.08 -12.80
CA LYS A 23 0.50 -4.94 -13.24
C LYS A 23 -0.36 -6.18 -12.97
N LYS A 24 0.26 -7.30 -12.57
CA LYS A 24 -0.40 -8.57 -12.25
C LYS A 24 0.25 -9.19 -11.03
N GLY A 25 -0.54 -9.86 -10.21
CA GLY A 25 -0.06 -10.61 -9.05
C GLY A 25 -1.22 -11.12 -8.20
N LYS A 26 -0.90 -11.85 -7.14
CA LYS A 26 -1.91 -12.40 -6.22
C LYS A 26 -2.38 -11.37 -5.18
N MET A 27 -1.45 -10.57 -4.67
CA MET A 27 -1.70 -9.64 -3.57
C MET A 27 -1.26 -8.24 -3.99
N VAL A 28 -2.02 -7.22 -3.61
CA VAL A 28 -1.71 -5.81 -3.85
C VAL A 28 -0.99 -5.24 -2.64
N SER A 29 -0.01 -4.36 -2.87
CA SER A 29 0.78 -3.75 -1.80
C SER A 29 -0.04 -2.70 -1.03
N LEU A 30 0.16 -2.68 0.28
CA LEU A 30 -0.45 -1.75 1.23
C LEU A 30 0.63 -0.95 1.96
N ARG A 31 0.40 0.35 2.18
CA ARG A 31 1.35 1.27 2.82
C ARG A 31 0.72 2.09 3.95
N GLY A 32 1.54 2.73 4.77
CA GLY A 32 1.11 3.73 5.76
C GLY A 32 0.68 3.19 7.13
N GLY A 33 0.24 1.94 7.24
CA GLY A 33 -0.25 1.41 8.53
C GLY A 33 -1.61 1.98 8.95
N ALA A 34 -2.30 1.29 9.85
CA ALA A 34 -3.64 1.63 10.31
C ALA A 34 -3.70 1.97 11.81
N TRP A 35 -4.85 2.46 12.27
CA TRP A 35 -5.16 2.68 13.68
C TRP A 35 -4.99 1.41 14.54
N SER A 36 -5.11 0.23 13.93
CA SER A 36 -4.95 -1.07 14.60
C SER A 36 -3.50 -1.60 14.60
N ASP A 37 -2.56 -0.90 13.95
CA ASP A 37 -1.15 -1.31 13.91
C ASP A 37 -0.40 -0.83 15.16
N ASN A 38 0.57 -1.64 15.60
CA ASN A 38 1.47 -1.22 16.67
C ASN A 38 2.45 -0.15 16.14
N PRO A 39 2.50 1.04 16.77
CA PRO A 39 3.31 2.17 16.29
C PRO A 39 4.80 1.87 16.22
N ASN A 40 5.33 0.97 17.05
CA ASN A 40 6.75 0.63 17.07
C ASN A 40 7.22 -0.10 15.80
N PHE A 41 6.28 -0.68 15.04
CA PHE A 41 6.58 -1.36 13.77
C PHE A 41 6.24 -0.50 12.55
N LEU A 42 5.74 0.73 12.73
CA LEU A 42 5.43 1.61 11.61
C LEU A 42 6.72 2.21 11.04
N ALA A 43 6.98 1.93 9.76
CA ALA A 43 8.11 2.50 9.05
C ALA A 43 7.77 2.77 7.58
N CYS A 44 8.45 3.74 6.97
CA CYS A 44 8.26 4.11 5.57
C CYS A 44 8.59 2.97 4.60
N TYR A 45 9.49 2.05 4.98
CA TYR A 45 9.85 0.90 4.14
C TYR A 45 8.89 -0.29 4.27
N LEU A 46 8.00 -0.29 5.28
CA LEU A 46 7.10 -1.40 5.52
C LEU A 46 6.10 -1.54 4.36
N ARG A 47 6.01 -2.77 3.82
CA ARG A 47 5.05 -3.17 2.79
C ARG A 47 4.17 -4.27 3.34
N ASN A 48 2.93 -3.93 3.65
CA ASN A 48 1.89 -4.92 3.84
C ASN A 48 1.36 -5.37 2.48
N ARG A 49 0.60 -6.46 2.47
CA ARG A 49 0.02 -7.03 1.26
C ARG A 49 -1.31 -7.67 1.57
N ASN A 50 -2.24 -7.60 0.64
CA ASN A 50 -3.51 -8.28 0.81
C ASN A 50 -4.15 -8.67 -0.52
N LEU A 51 -5.11 -9.59 -0.46
CA LEU A 51 -5.89 -9.98 -1.63
C LEU A 51 -6.76 -8.79 -2.07
N PRO A 52 -6.86 -8.50 -3.39
CA PRO A 52 -7.51 -7.29 -3.89
C PRO A 52 -9.02 -7.20 -3.59
N HIS A 53 -9.67 -8.32 -3.28
CA HIS A 53 -11.10 -8.36 -2.93
C HIS A 53 -11.39 -8.14 -1.44
N TYR A 54 -10.36 -8.05 -0.59
CA TYR A 54 -10.56 -7.81 0.84
C TYR A 54 -10.86 -6.35 1.15
N LYS A 55 -11.88 -6.13 1.99
CA LYS A 55 -12.42 -4.80 2.33
C LYS A 55 -12.46 -4.61 3.85
N TYR A 56 -11.30 -4.69 4.48
CA TYR A 56 -11.20 -4.46 5.93
C TYR A 56 -11.41 -2.98 6.27
N ASN A 57 -12.01 -2.71 7.42
CA ASN A 57 -12.27 -1.35 7.93
C ASN A 57 -10.99 -0.55 8.27
N ASN A 58 -9.84 -1.22 8.30
CA ASN A 58 -8.53 -0.61 8.51
C ASN A 58 -7.74 -0.42 7.19
N ILE A 59 -8.39 -0.62 6.05
CA ILE A 59 -7.83 -0.39 4.71
C ILE A 59 -8.65 0.69 4.00
N GLY A 60 -7.94 1.66 3.44
CA GLY A 60 -8.49 2.72 2.59
C GLY A 60 -7.64 2.94 1.34
N PHE A 61 -7.78 4.11 0.74
CA PHE A 61 -7.03 4.53 -0.43
C PHE A 61 -6.63 6.00 -0.30
N ARG A 62 -5.65 6.40 -1.11
CA ARG A 62 -5.28 7.80 -1.30
C ARG A 62 -5.21 8.06 -2.78
N CYS A 63 -5.89 9.12 -3.20
CA CYS A 63 -5.88 9.54 -4.60
C CYS A 63 -4.49 10.07 -4.97
N VAL A 64 -4.06 9.73 -6.17
CA VAL A 64 -2.87 10.25 -6.84
C VAL A 64 -3.25 10.55 -8.28
N MET A 65 -2.58 11.53 -8.89
CA MET A 65 -2.71 11.84 -10.31
C MET A 65 -1.33 12.18 -10.84
N ASP A 66 -1.14 11.98 -12.13
CA ASP A 66 0.04 12.47 -12.82
C ASP A 66 0.01 14.00 -12.86
N ILE A 67 1.19 14.61 -12.84
CA ILE A 67 1.31 16.04 -13.07
C ILE A 67 1.33 16.28 -14.59
N GLU A 68 0.51 17.20 -15.08
CA GLU A 68 0.54 17.59 -16.49
C GLU A 68 1.78 18.47 -16.73
N ASP A 69 2.58 18.15 -17.74
CA ASP A 69 3.67 19.01 -18.19
C ASP A 69 3.06 20.22 -18.94
N THR A 70 3.19 21.40 -18.34
CA THR A 70 2.81 22.70 -18.94
C THR A 70 3.87 23.23 -19.90
#